data_AF-A0A954N1F5-F1
#
_entry.id   AF-A0A954N1F5-F1
#
_cell.length_a   1.000
_cell.length_b   1.000
_cell.length_c   1.000
_cell.angle_alpha   90.00
_cell.angle_beta   90.00
_cell.angle_gamma   90.00
#
_symmetry.space_group_name_H-M   'P 1'
#
loop_
_entity.id
_entity.type
_entity.pdbx_description
1 polymer ?
#
loop_
_entity_poly.entity_id
_entity_poly.type
_entity_poly.pdbx_seq_one_letter_code
_entity_poly.pdbx_strand_id
1 'polypeptide(L)'
;MLKSLDLFGFKSFADRTAFDFAPGVTCVVGPNGSGKSNVVDALKWILGDQSAKSLRGKEMTDVIFNGAAGRKPAGYAEATLTFDNTEGHLVTEHQEVQIGRRLYRSGESEYLINKLPVRLKDVRDLFLGTGSSAYSIIEQGRVDALLQTTTQNRRAVFEEAAGISRFNQRKQDALRKLERVGQNLLRLTDIVDEVRSQLESVRSQAGK
;
A
#
# COMPACT_ATOMS: atom_id res chain seq x y z
N MET A 1 12.16 -6.84 13.11
CA MET A 1 13.26 -6.11 12.47
C MET A 1 13.40 -6.51 11.00
N LEU A 2 13.93 -5.65 10.13
CA LEU A 2 14.27 -5.99 8.73
C LEU A 2 15.35 -7.08 8.69
N LYS A 3 15.13 -8.14 7.92
CA LYS A 3 16.04 -9.29 7.81
C LYS A 3 16.68 -9.37 6.43
N SER A 4 15.88 -9.35 5.37
CA SER A 4 16.40 -9.39 4.00
C SER A 4 15.50 -8.66 2.99
N LEU A 5 16.08 -8.26 1.86
CA LEU A 5 15.38 -7.76 0.68
C LEU A 5 15.86 -8.51 -0.56
N ASP A 6 14.96 -9.19 -1.24
CA ASP A 6 15.20 -9.88 -2.50
C ASP A 6 14.58 -9.09 -3.66
N LEU A 7 15.38 -8.78 -4.68
CA LEU A 7 14.96 -8.05 -5.87
C LEU A 7 15.21 -8.87 -7.13
N PHE A 8 14.29 -8.84 -8.07
CA PHE A 8 14.45 -9.43 -9.40
C PHE A 8 13.72 -8.59 -10.44
N GLY A 9 14.38 -8.28 -11.55
CA GLY A 9 13.81 -7.47 -12.62
C GLY A 9 13.33 -6.08 -12.17
N PHE A 10 13.76 -5.59 -11.00
CA PHE A 10 13.33 -4.32 -10.44
C PHE A 10 14.33 -3.22 -10.81
N LYS A 11 13.94 -2.30 -11.70
CA LYS A 11 14.78 -1.19 -12.16
C LYS A 11 16.17 -1.65 -12.56
N SER A 12 17.22 -1.21 -11.86
CA SER A 12 18.61 -1.59 -12.15
C SER A 12 18.97 -3.04 -11.77
N PHE A 13 18.12 -3.73 -11.01
CA PHE A 13 18.36 -5.10 -10.53
C PHE A 13 17.80 -6.11 -11.54
N ALA A 14 18.50 -6.29 -12.65
CA ALA A 14 18.09 -7.23 -13.70
C ALA A 14 18.12 -8.69 -13.22
N ASP A 15 19.15 -9.06 -12.48
CA ASP A 15 19.33 -10.39 -11.91
C ASP A 15 18.84 -10.43 -10.46
N ARG A 16 18.58 -11.64 -9.95
CA ARG A 16 18.18 -11.82 -8.55
C ARG A 16 19.30 -11.30 -7.64
N THR A 17 18.97 -10.31 -6.82
CA THR A 17 19.87 -9.63 -5.91
C THR A 17 19.27 -9.68 -4.52
N ALA A 18 19.99 -10.25 -3.56
CA ALA A 18 19.58 -10.33 -2.16
C ALA A 18 20.43 -9.38 -1.31
N PHE A 19 19.77 -8.67 -0.39
CA PHE A 19 20.39 -7.84 0.63
C PHE A 19 20.06 -8.43 1.98
N ASP A 20 21.08 -8.77 2.77
CA ASP A 20 20.92 -9.17 4.16
C ASP A 20 21.14 -7.96 5.07
N PHE A 21 20.20 -7.73 5.99
CA PHE A 21 20.28 -6.63 6.95
C PHE A 21 20.67 -7.16 8.32
N ALA A 22 21.85 -6.75 8.79
CA ALA A 22 22.26 -7.01 10.15
C ALA A 22 21.59 -6.03 11.13
N PRO A 23 21.49 -6.38 12.43
CA PRO A 23 21.17 -5.43 13.48
C PRO A 23 22.11 -4.22 13.48
N GLY A 24 21.57 -3.05 13.79
CA GLY A 24 22.31 -1.80 13.82
C GLY A 24 22.15 -0.97 12.54
N VAL A 25 23.26 -0.52 11.97
CA VAL A 25 23.29 0.42 10.85
C VAL A 25 23.82 -0.25 9.60
N THR A 26 22.99 -0.31 8.55
CA THR A 26 23.38 -0.81 7.23
C THR A 26 23.55 0.37 6.26
N CYS A 27 24.73 0.48 5.66
CA CYS A 27 25.06 1.53 4.70
C CYS A 27 25.08 0.98 3.27
N VAL A 28 24.29 1.58 2.37
CA VAL A 28 24.31 1.25 0.93
C VAL A 28 25.11 2.32 0.18
N VAL A 29 26.29 1.95 -0.31
CA VAL A 29 27.24 2.87 -0.97
C VAL A 29 27.56 2.44 -2.40
N GLY A 30 28.06 3.38 -3.22
CA GLY A 30 28.42 3.13 -4.62
C GLY A 30 28.34 4.37 -5.51
N PRO A 31 28.88 4.33 -6.74
CA PRO A 31 28.91 5.47 -7.67
C PRO A 31 27.52 5.98 -8.07
N ASN A 32 27.40 7.25 -8.48
CA ASN A 32 26.12 7.77 -8.98
C ASN A 32 25.60 6.94 -10.16
N GLY A 33 24.30 6.66 -10.18
CA GLY A 33 23.68 5.78 -11.18
C GLY A 33 23.78 4.28 -10.89
N SER A 34 24.49 3.84 -9.84
CA SER A 34 24.66 2.41 -9.53
C SER A 34 23.42 1.71 -8.94
N GLY A 35 22.28 2.40 -8.85
CA GLY A 35 21.03 1.80 -8.35
C GLY A 35 20.82 1.86 -6.83
N LYS A 36 21.68 2.52 -6.05
CA LYS A 36 21.53 2.66 -4.57
C LYS A 36 20.12 3.08 -4.15
N SER A 37 19.63 4.16 -4.74
CA SER A 37 18.33 4.71 -4.40
C SER A 37 17.17 3.80 -4.86
N ASN A 38 17.41 2.89 -5.81
CA ASN A 38 16.40 1.90 -6.23
C ASN A 38 16.13 0.87 -5.12
N VAL A 39 17.04 0.68 -4.16
CA VAL A 39 16.78 -0.11 -2.95
C VAL A 39 15.65 0.53 -2.14
N VAL A 40 15.71 1.85 -1.94
CA VAL A 40 14.66 2.61 -1.24
C VAL A 40 13.34 2.58 -2.01
N ASP A 41 13.39 2.74 -3.33
CA ASP A 41 12.19 2.64 -4.16
C ASP A 41 11.54 1.25 -4.06
N ALA A 42 12.33 0.17 -4.01
CA ALA A 42 11.80 -1.17 -3.84
C ALA A 42 11.08 -1.33 -2.49
N LEU A 43 11.66 -0.81 -1.40
CA LEU A 43 11.01 -0.83 -0.08
C LEU A 43 9.66 -0.09 -0.14
N LYS A 44 9.61 1.12 -0.71
CA LYS A 44 8.36 1.88 -0.87
C LYS A 44 7.34 1.12 -1.71
N TRP A 45 7.78 0.52 -2.81
CA TRP A 45 6.93 -0.21 -3.73
C TRP A 45 6.30 -1.46 -3.09
N ILE A 46 7.07 -2.23 -2.33
CA ILE A 46 6.60 -3.41 -1.59
C ILE A 46 5.60 -3.00 -0.49
N LEU A 47 5.90 -1.91 0.24
CA LEU A 47 5.04 -1.37 1.30
C LEU A 47 3.76 -0.68 0.77
N GLY A 48 3.54 -0.71 -0.56
CA GLY A 48 2.26 -0.35 -1.15
C GLY A 48 2.15 1.09 -1.65
N ASP A 49 3.28 1.72 -1.97
CA ASP A 49 3.29 2.95 -2.76
C ASP A 49 2.78 2.66 -4.18
N GLN A 50 1.76 3.40 -4.59
CA GLN A 50 1.09 3.25 -5.88
C GLN A 50 1.45 4.39 -6.86
N SER A 51 2.22 5.38 -6.40
CA SER A 51 2.61 6.52 -7.24
C SER A 51 3.88 6.22 -8.02
N ALA A 52 3.78 6.11 -9.34
CA ALA A 52 4.95 5.97 -10.21
C ALA A 52 5.95 7.12 -10.01
N LYS A 53 5.43 8.35 -9.86
CA LYS A 53 6.24 9.55 -9.59
C LYS A 53 7.01 9.44 -8.28
N SER A 54 6.37 8.92 -7.23
CA SER A 54 7.00 8.67 -5.92
C SER A 54 8.14 7.64 -6.01
N LEU A 55 8.02 6.73 -6.97
CA LEU A 55 9.05 5.76 -7.34
C LEU A 55 9.95 6.28 -8.47
N ARG A 56 9.99 7.59 -8.76
CA ARG A 56 10.88 8.17 -9.80
C ARG A 56 10.71 7.53 -11.19
N GLY A 57 9.51 7.08 -11.51
CA GLY A 57 9.07 6.61 -12.83
C GLY A 57 7.95 7.50 -13.39
N LYS A 58 7.63 7.33 -14.67
CA LYS A 58 6.49 7.96 -15.35
C LYS A 58 5.25 7.09 -15.21
N GLU A 59 5.41 5.79 -15.39
CA GLU A 59 4.36 4.78 -15.25
C GLU A 59 4.78 3.67 -14.28
N MET A 60 3.83 2.90 -13.77
CA MET A 60 4.14 1.84 -12.81
C MET A 60 4.99 0.73 -13.43
N THR A 61 4.86 0.47 -14.72
CA THR A 61 5.68 -0.48 -15.49
C THR A 61 7.15 -0.09 -15.58
N ASP A 62 7.52 1.17 -15.31
CA ASP A 62 8.93 1.63 -15.28
C ASP A 62 9.72 1.02 -14.11
N VAL A 63 9.06 0.38 -13.15
CA VAL A 63 9.74 -0.42 -12.12
C VAL A 63 10.33 -1.71 -12.70
N ILE A 64 9.89 -2.15 -13.88
CA ILE A 64 10.40 -3.34 -14.56
C ILE A 64 11.69 -2.98 -15.29
N PHE A 65 12.75 -3.77 -15.10
CA PHE A 65 14.01 -3.61 -15.82
C PHE A 65 13.77 -3.61 -17.32
N ASN A 66 14.13 -2.50 -17.97
CA ASN A 66 13.82 -2.28 -19.38
C ASN A 66 14.96 -2.66 -20.34
N GLY A 67 15.96 -3.40 -19.85
CA GLY A 67 17.12 -3.80 -20.64
C GLY A 67 18.29 -2.82 -20.55
N ALA A 68 19.46 -3.31 -20.93
CA ALA A 68 20.69 -2.54 -21.04
C ALA A 68 21.58 -3.15 -22.13
N ALA A 69 22.73 -2.55 -22.44
CA ALA A 69 23.68 -3.14 -23.37
C ALA A 69 24.05 -4.57 -22.91
N GLY A 70 23.77 -5.56 -23.77
CA GLY A 70 24.01 -6.97 -23.47
C GLY A 70 22.99 -7.67 -22.55
N ARG A 71 21.90 -6.99 -22.12
CA ARG A 71 20.85 -7.59 -21.29
C ARG A 71 19.45 -7.29 -21.81
N LYS A 72 18.67 -8.35 -22.03
CA LYS A 72 17.27 -8.23 -22.46
C LYS A 72 16.40 -7.65 -21.33
N PRO A 73 15.30 -6.97 -21.67
CA PRO A 73 14.34 -6.50 -20.67
C PRO A 73 13.71 -7.67 -19.90
N ALA A 74 13.37 -7.43 -18.62
CA ALA A 74 12.66 -8.42 -17.81
C ALA A 74 11.16 -8.44 -18.16
N GLY A 75 10.54 -9.62 -18.02
CA GLY A 75 9.09 -9.79 -18.21
C GLY A 75 8.25 -9.31 -17.02
N TYR A 76 8.85 -9.24 -15.84
CA TYR A 76 8.24 -8.77 -14.60
C TYR A 76 9.29 -8.21 -13.64
N ALA A 77 8.83 -7.41 -12.68
CA ALA A 77 9.58 -7.05 -11.48
C ALA A 77 9.01 -7.79 -10.28
N GLU A 78 9.87 -8.27 -9.40
CA GLU A 78 9.52 -8.87 -8.13
C GLU A 78 10.43 -8.30 -7.04
N ALA A 79 9.84 -8.00 -5.90
CA ALA A 79 10.57 -7.62 -4.71
C ALA A 79 9.93 -8.27 -3.48
N THR A 80 10.75 -8.85 -2.61
CA THR A 80 10.30 -9.50 -1.36
C THR A 80 11.10 -8.96 -0.19
N LEU A 81 10.40 -8.52 0.84
CA LEU A 81 10.95 -7.98 2.07
C LEU A 81 10.65 -8.93 3.21
N THR A 82 11.68 -9.39 3.90
CA THR A 82 11.55 -10.31 5.03
C THR A 82 11.76 -9.57 6.34
N PHE A 83 10.82 -9.74 7.27
CA PHE A 83 10.87 -9.23 8.62
C PHE A 83 11.01 -10.37 9.61
N ASP A 84 11.92 -10.20 10.56
CA ASP A 84 11.86 -10.90 11.85
C ASP A 84 10.75 -10.25 12.69
N ASN A 85 9.78 -11.04 13.11
CA ASN A 85 8.63 -10.63 13.91
C ASN A 85 8.57 -11.35 15.27
N THR A 86 9.70 -11.82 15.78
CA THR A 86 9.80 -12.46 17.11
C THR A 86 9.29 -11.58 18.25
N GLU A 87 9.45 -10.27 18.15
CA GLU A 87 8.95 -9.28 19.13
C GLU A 87 7.47 -8.89 18.92
N GLY A 88 6.79 -9.44 17.91
CA GLY A 88 5.36 -9.22 17.67
C GLY A 88 4.98 -7.80 17.23
N HIS A 89 5.89 -7.09 16.55
CA HIS A 89 5.62 -5.73 16.05
C HIS A 89 4.60 -5.70 14.92
N LEU A 90 4.56 -6.73 14.06
CA LEU A 90 3.60 -6.87 12.98
C LEU A 90 2.35 -7.60 13.48
N VAL A 91 1.19 -7.20 12.97
CA VAL A 91 -0.12 -7.76 13.38
C VAL A 91 -0.34 -9.14 12.77
N THR A 92 0.43 -10.13 13.22
CA THR A 92 0.37 -11.54 12.80
C THR A 92 1.04 -12.46 13.83
N GLU A 93 0.64 -13.72 13.86
CA GLU A 93 1.20 -14.76 14.75
C GLU A 93 2.54 -15.33 14.24
N HIS A 94 2.90 -15.04 12.99
CA HIS A 94 4.14 -15.53 12.41
C HIS A 94 5.36 -14.79 12.97
N GLN A 95 6.38 -15.55 13.37
CA GLN A 95 7.68 -15.02 13.82
C GLN A 95 8.56 -14.52 12.68
N GLU A 96 8.30 -14.93 11.44
CA GLU A 96 8.94 -14.40 10.24
C GLU A 96 7.84 -14.04 9.23
N VAL A 97 7.94 -12.86 8.65
CA VAL A 97 6.93 -12.33 7.72
C VAL A 97 7.60 -11.86 6.44
N GLN A 98 7.21 -12.46 5.32
CA GLN A 98 7.67 -12.08 4.00
C GLN A 98 6.58 -11.29 3.29
N ILE A 99 6.87 -10.06 2.88
CA ILE A 99 5.96 -9.22 2.10
C ILE A 99 6.53 -9.09 0.70
N GLY A 100 5.79 -9.57 -0.28
CA GLY A 100 6.18 -9.56 -1.69
C GLY A 100 5.28 -8.66 -2.52
N ARG A 101 5.84 -8.12 -3.59
CA ARG A 101 5.07 -7.53 -4.69
C ARG A 101 5.66 -7.96 -6.03
N ARG A 102 4.78 -8.31 -6.97
CA ARG A 102 5.12 -8.62 -8.36
C ARG A 102 4.33 -7.72 -9.29
N LEU A 103 4.95 -7.32 -10.41
CA LEU A 103 4.30 -6.60 -11.50
C LEU A 103 4.79 -7.14 -12.83
N TYR A 104 3.85 -7.56 -13.67
CA TYR A 104 4.10 -8.05 -15.02
C TYR A 104 3.98 -6.92 -16.04
N ARG A 105 4.58 -7.10 -17.22
CA ARG A 105 4.41 -6.16 -18.34
C ARG A 105 2.97 -6.03 -18.84
N SER A 106 2.11 -7.01 -18.54
CA SER A 106 0.65 -6.93 -18.77
C SER A 106 -0.02 -5.83 -17.94
N GLY A 107 0.64 -5.31 -16.90
CA GLY A 107 0.08 -4.39 -15.92
C GLY A 107 -0.53 -5.09 -14.70
N GLU A 108 -0.62 -6.41 -14.72
CA GLU A 108 -1.07 -7.21 -13.59
C GLU A 108 -0.08 -7.09 -12.42
N SER A 109 -0.60 -6.88 -11.22
CA SER A 109 0.20 -6.75 -10.00
C SER A 109 -0.35 -7.66 -8.90
N GLU A 110 0.56 -8.35 -8.23
CA GLU A 110 0.26 -9.29 -7.16
C GLU A 110 0.97 -8.83 -5.88
N TYR A 111 0.24 -8.84 -4.77
CA TYR A 111 0.84 -8.69 -3.45
C TYR A 111 0.87 -10.05 -2.78
N LEU A 112 1.94 -10.33 -2.04
CA LEU A 112 2.13 -11.60 -1.36
C LEU A 112 2.45 -11.35 0.11
N ILE A 113 1.87 -12.15 1.00
CA ILE A 113 2.33 -12.29 2.39
C ILE A 113 2.64 -13.77 2.60
N ASN A 114 3.88 -14.08 3.01
CA ASN A 114 4.35 -15.45 3.17
C ASN A 114 4.09 -16.32 1.93
N LYS A 115 4.32 -15.75 0.74
CA LYS A 115 4.11 -16.35 -0.59
C LYS A 115 2.65 -16.63 -0.96
N LEU A 116 1.68 -16.25 -0.11
CA LEU A 116 0.26 -16.35 -0.42
C LEU A 116 -0.24 -15.04 -1.04
N PRO A 117 -1.06 -15.09 -2.10
CA PRO A 117 -1.60 -13.89 -2.73
C PRO A 117 -2.57 -13.19 -1.78
N VAL A 118 -2.39 -11.88 -1.63
CA VAL A 118 -3.22 -11.01 -0.78
C VAL A 118 -3.54 -9.69 -1.50
N ARG A 119 -4.38 -8.85 -0.91
CA ARG A 119 -4.65 -7.50 -1.41
C ARG A 119 -3.67 -6.52 -0.78
N LEU A 120 -3.47 -5.38 -1.45
CA LEU A 120 -2.74 -4.24 -0.89
C LEU A 120 -3.28 -3.80 0.49
N LYS A 121 -4.60 -3.90 0.69
CA LYS A 121 -5.21 -3.60 1.99
C LYS A 121 -4.64 -4.50 3.10
N ASP A 122 -4.49 -5.79 2.82
CA ASP A 122 -4.00 -6.75 3.81
C ASP A 122 -2.53 -6.47 4.18
N VAL A 123 -1.71 -6.02 3.20
CA VAL A 123 -0.35 -5.53 3.46
C VAL A 123 -0.35 -4.29 4.35
N ARG A 124 -1.23 -3.31 4.09
CA ARG A 124 -1.34 -2.09 4.92
C ARG A 124 -1.83 -2.40 6.33
N ASP A 125 -2.78 -3.32 6.47
CA ASP A 125 -3.36 -3.71 7.75
C ASP A 125 -2.30 -4.38 8.66
N LEU A 126 -1.29 -5.05 8.08
CA LEU A 126 -0.16 -5.64 8.81
C LEU A 126 0.65 -4.58 9.61
N PHE A 127 0.76 -3.36 9.08
CA PHE A 127 1.50 -2.25 9.70
C PHE A 127 0.60 -1.31 10.51
N LEU A 128 -0.72 -1.56 10.56
CA LEU A 128 -1.65 -0.66 11.20
C LEU A 128 -1.41 -0.61 12.72
N GLY A 129 -1.13 0.59 13.25
CA GLY A 129 -0.88 0.79 14.68
C GLY A 129 0.55 0.49 15.14
N THR A 130 1.45 0.11 14.23
CA THR A 130 2.88 -0.08 14.50
C THR A 130 3.69 1.22 14.46
N GLY A 131 3.06 2.33 14.04
CA GLY A 131 3.73 3.62 13.78
C GLY A 131 4.73 3.61 12.62
N SER A 132 4.92 2.45 11.97
CA SER A 132 6.00 2.19 11.01
C SER A 132 5.60 2.45 9.54
N SER A 133 4.32 2.74 9.27
CA SER A 133 3.73 2.86 7.93
C SER A 133 4.19 4.09 7.13
N ALA A 134 4.63 5.18 7.77
CA ALA A 134 5.05 6.40 7.08
C ALA A 134 6.44 6.93 7.46
N TYR A 135 7.05 6.46 8.56
CA TYR A 135 8.30 7.03 9.11
C TYR A 135 9.57 6.23 8.83
N SER A 136 9.45 4.98 8.40
CA SER A 136 10.60 4.10 8.24
C SER A 136 11.49 4.49 7.06
N ILE A 137 11.02 5.39 6.19
CA ILE A 137 11.74 5.84 4.99
C ILE A 137 11.72 7.37 4.93
N ILE A 138 12.87 7.99 5.23
CA ILE A 138 13.06 9.44 5.10
C ILE A 138 13.86 9.72 3.82
N GLU A 139 13.23 10.41 2.87
CA GLU A 139 13.85 10.79 1.61
C GLU A 139 14.55 12.14 1.70
N GLN A 140 15.47 12.36 0.77
CA GLN A 140 16.05 13.68 0.54
C GLN A 140 14.94 14.70 0.24
N GLY A 141 14.94 15.83 0.95
CA GLY A 141 13.91 16.87 0.84
C GLY A 141 12.63 16.61 1.64
N ARG A 142 12.46 15.43 2.28
CA ARG A 142 11.30 15.18 3.15
C ARG A 142 11.30 16.05 4.39
N VAL A 143 12.49 16.38 4.90
CA VAL A 143 12.68 17.31 6.03
C VAL A 143 12.21 18.71 5.66
N ASP A 144 12.64 19.22 4.49
CA ASP A 144 12.21 20.54 3.99
C ASP A 144 10.71 20.58 3.73
N ALA A 145 10.15 19.51 3.15
CA ALA A 145 8.72 19.37 2.93
C ALA A 145 7.96 19.41 4.27
N LEU A 146 8.44 18.73 5.30
CA LEU A 146 7.85 18.77 6.65
C LEU A 146 7.83 20.20 7.22
N LEU A 147 8.91 20.95 7.05
CA LEU A 147 8.99 22.34 7.50
C LEU A 147 8.01 23.26 6.74
N GLN A 148 7.81 23.00 5.45
CA GLN A 148 6.91 23.77 4.58
C GLN A 148 5.46 23.27 4.54
N THR A 149 5.13 22.16 5.23
CA THR A 149 3.78 21.60 5.22
C THR A 149 2.75 22.47 5.94
N THR A 150 1.52 22.40 5.45
CA THR A 150 0.35 22.98 6.11
C THR A 150 0.14 22.35 7.48
N THR A 151 -0.48 23.10 8.40
CA THR A 151 -0.79 22.64 9.76
C THR A 151 -1.53 21.30 9.79
N GLN A 152 -2.41 21.06 8.82
CA GLN A 152 -3.17 19.81 8.70
C GLN A 152 -2.28 18.61 8.34
N ASN A 153 -1.37 18.76 7.36
CA ASN A 153 -0.43 17.70 6.99
C ASN A 153 0.59 17.43 8.10
N ARG A 154 1.02 18.48 8.80
CA ARG A 154 1.87 18.36 9.98
C ARG A 154 1.17 17.65 11.14
N ARG A 155 -0.13 17.89 11.34
CA ARG A 155 -0.92 17.19 12.35
C ARG A 155 -1.05 15.69 12.05
N ALA A 156 -1.28 15.32 10.79
CA ALA A 156 -1.37 13.91 10.40
C ALA A 156 -0.11 13.12 10.79
N VAL A 157 1.06 13.75 10.65
CA VAL A 157 2.35 13.22 11.10
C VAL A 157 2.30 12.90 12.61
N PHE A 158 1.93 13.87 13.45
CA PHE A 158 1.83 13.63 14.89
C PHE A 158 0.77 12.58 15.28
N GLU A 159 -0.38 12.55 14.61
CA GLU A 159 -1.45 11.57 14.90
C GLU A 159 -1.02 10.12 14.60
N GLU A 160 -0.21 9.93 13.56
CA GLU A 160 0.35 8.62 13.21
C GLU A 160 1.45 8.20 14.19
N ALA A 161 2.35 9.12 14.58
CA ALA A 161 3.36 8.87 15.61
C ALA A 161 2.74 8.58 16.99
N ALA A 162 1.60 9.21 17.31
CA ALA A 162 0.86 8.95 18.54
C ALA A 162 0.03 7.63 18.49
N GLY A 163 0.03 6.91 17.37
CA GLY A 163 -0.73 5.66 17.22
C GLY A 163 -2.25 5.83 17.20
N ILE A 164 -2.74 7.07 17.01
CA ILE A 164 -4.18 7.39 17.02
C ILE A 164 -4.80 7.14 15.63
N SER A 165 -3.98 7.04 14.59
CA SER A 165 -4.42 6.84 13.19
C SER A 165 -5.40 5.68 13.03
N ARG A 166 -5.18 4.55 13.71
CA ARG A 166 -6.08 3.37 13.67
C ARG A 166 -7.49 3.69 14.15
N PHE A 167 -7.63 4.52 15.18
CA PHE A 167 -8.93 4.89 15.75
C PHE A 167 -9.64 5.89 14.83
N ASN A 168 -8.90 6.86 14.28
CA ASN A 168 -9.42 7.80 13.30
C ASN A 168 -9.89 7.10 12.02
N GLN A 169 -9.12 6.12 11.52
CA GLN A 169 -9.49 5.31 10.37
C GLN A 169 -10.78 4.52 10.64
N ARG A 170 -10.86 3.82 11.77
CA ARG A 170 -12.08 3.07 12.18
C ARG A 170 -13.29 3.99 12.29
N LYS A 171 -13.12 5.18 12.86
CA LYS A 171 -14.19 6.19 12.96
C LYS A 171 -14.66 6.61 11.57
N GLN A 172 -13.74 6.93 10.65
CA GLN A 172 -14.12 7.32 9.29
C GLN A 172 -14.82 6.20 8.53
N ASP A 173 -14.33 4.96 8.63
CA ASP A 173 -14.94 3.82 7.96
C ASP A 173 -16.36 3.54 8.51
N ALA A 174 -16.56 3.69 9.83
CA ALA A 174 -17.89 3.62 10.44
C ALA A 174 -18.84 4.72 9.94
N LEU A 175 -18.36 5.96 9.84
CA LEU A 175 -19.14 7.09 9.32
C LEU A 175 -19.53 6.88 7.85
N ARG A 176 -18.60 6.45 6.99
CA ARG A 176 -18.91 6.13 5.58
C ARG A 176 -19.93 4.99 5.47
N LYS A 177 -19.83 3.98 6.35
CA LYS A 177 -20.80 2.89 6.40
C LYS A 177 -22.18 3.40 6.78
N LEU A 178 -22.27 4.28 7.78
CA LEU A 178 -23.52 4.90 8.21
C LEU A 178 -24.17 5.71 7.09
N GLU A 179 -23.39 6.53 6.39
CA GLU A 179 -23.85 7.32 5.24
C GLU A 179 -24.41 6.42 4.13
N ARG A 180 -23.69 5.35 3.79
CA ARG A 180 -24.15 4.36 2.79
C ARG A 180 -25.45 3.68 3.21
N VAL A 181 -25.59 3.33 4.49
CA VAL A 181 -26.83 2.74 5.02
C VAL A 181 -27.97 3.76 4.93
N GLY A 182 -27.73 5.02 5.24
CA GLY A 182 -28.73 6.10 5.09
C GLY A 182 -29.21 6.25 3.65
N GLN A 183 -28.29 6.27 2.68
CA GLN A 183 -28.63 6.32 1.24
C GLN A 183 -29.45 5.10 0.78
N ASN A 184 -29.11 3.91 1.27
CA ASN A 184 -29.88 2.70 0.97
C ASN A 184 -31.30 2.77 1.56
N LEU A 185 -31.43 3.28 2.78
CA LEU A 185 -32.72 3.45 3.45
C LEU A 185 -33.61 4.44 2.71
N LEU A 186 -33.05 5.57 2.27
CA LEU A 186 -33.76 6.56 1.44
C LEU A 186 -34.35 5.90 0.18
N ARG A 187 -33.52 5.15 -0.55
CA ARG A 187 -33.95 4.42 -1.76
C ARG A 187 -35.03 3.38 -1.49
N LEU A 188 -34.94 2.66 -0.36
CA LEU A 188 -35.95 1.69 0.02
C LEU A 188 -37.28 2.37 0.37
N THR A 189 -37.24 3.51 1.04
CA THR A 189 -38.43 4.31 1.33
C THR A 189 -39.11 4.76 0.03
N ASP A 190 -38.33 5.27 -0.93
CA ASP A 190 -38.87 5.68 -2.24
C ASP A 190 -39.61 4.54 -2.95
N ILE A 191 -39.02 3.32 -2.96
CA ILE A 191 -39.65 2.13 -3.55
C ILE A 191 -40.91 1.72 -2.79
N VAL A 192 -40.89 1.75 -1.45
CA VAL A 192 -42.05 1.40 -0.64
C VAL A 192 -43.22 2.36 -0.88
N ASP A 193 -42.94 3.65 -0.99
CA ASP A 193 -43.95 4.68 -1.25
C ASP A 193 -44.52 4.56 -2.68
N GLU A 194 -43.69 4.26 -3.66
CA GLU A 194 -44.14 3.97 -5.04
C GLU A 194 -45.07 2.74 -5.08
N VAL A 195 -44.68 1.64 -4.43
CA VAL A 195 -45.48 0.40 -4.39
C VAL A 195 -46.81 0.64 -3.66
N ARG A 196 -46.82 1.44 -2.58
CA ARG A 196 -48.06 1.83 -1.89
C ARG A 196 -49.00 2.60 -2.80
N SER A 197 -48.47 3.59 -3.53
CA SER A 197 -49.23 4.37 -4.51
C SER A 197 -49.84 3.49 -5.62
N GLN A 198 -49.05 2.54 -6.14
CA GLN A 198 -49.53 1.56 -7.12
C GLN A 198 -50.65 0.67 -6.53
N LEU A 199 -50.51 0.21 -5.29
CA LEU A 199 -51.50 -0.63 -4.63
C LEU A 199 -52.83 0.10 -4.41
N GLU A 200 -52.80 1.38 -4.02
CA GLU A 200 -53.99 2.22 -3.89
C GLU A 200 -54.70 2.43 -5.23
N SER A 201 -53.93 2.68 -6.30
CA SER A 201 -54.46 2.79 -7.66
C SER A 201 -55.18 1.51 -8.11
N VAL A 202 -54.54 0.35 -7.93
CA VAL A 202 -55.12 -0.96 -8.30
C VAL A 202 -56.39 -1.26 -7.49
N ARG A 203 -56.41 -0.96 -6.18
CA ARG A 203 -57.60 -1.14 -5.34
C ARG A 203 -58.77 -0.28 -5.82
N SER A 204 -58.51 0.98 -6.20
CA SER A 204 -59.53 1.88 -6.73
C SER A 204 -60.09 1.39 -8.07
N GLN A 205 -59.26 0.77 -8.91
CA GLN A 205 -59.70 0.20 -10.20
C GLN A 205 -60.51 -1.10 -10.04
N ALA A 206 -60.18 -1.95 -9.06
CA ALA A 206 -60.89 -3.21 -8.82
C ALA A 206 -62.23 -3.03 -8.06
N GLY A 207 -62.46 -1.87 -7.44
CA GLY A 207 -63.71 -1.53 -6.76
C GLY A 207 -64.79 -0.89 -7.64
N LYS A 208 -64.53 -0.72 -8.94
CA LYS A 208 -65.50 -0.33 -9.97
C LYS A 208 -66.04 -1.56 -10.68
#